data_AF-A0A7N2KSL1-F1
#
_entry.id   AF-A0A7N2KSL1-F1
#
_cell.length_a   1.000
_cell.length_b   1.000
_cell.length_c   1.000
_cell.angle_alpha   90.00
_cell.angle_beta   90.00
_cell.angle_gamma   90.00
#
_symmetry.space_group_name_H-M   'P 1'
#
loop_
_entity.id
_entity.type
_entity.pdbx_description
1 polymer ?
#
loop_
_entity_poly.entity_id
_entity_poly.type
_entity_poly.pdbx_seq_one_letter_code
_entity_poly.pdbx_strand_id
1 'polypeptide(L)'
;MDQAMTQVFYVTRFTSFIQRLFSYYVKTEFLHNVGVNYLFAPWISWLLLLQSAPFIAPKTFPYLVLWWVFVIPLVVLDVKIYGQWFTKGKKFLPTVANPTSQLSVIGNLVGAQAAAYMGWQETSIFLFSLGIVHYLVLFVTLYQRFSGGIQLPRMLSPVFFLYFAAPSVASLAWESIAGAFDIASKMLFFLSLFLFTSLVFRPNLFKRSMRKFNVAWWAYSFPLTVLALASTEYAQEVKGSIAHILMLLLLAISVLVLPGLMVFTLFNTKMLLSDNDPIVNLLNHLPRVV
;
A
#
# COMPACT_ATOMS: atom_id res chain seq x y z
N MET A 1 -23.25 -15.75 16.87
CA MET A 1 -23.60 -15.84 15.44
C MET A 1 -23.91 -14.46 14.83
N ASP A 2 -24.47 -13.51 15.60
CA ASP A 2 -24.87 -12.18 15.08
C ASP A 2 -23.75 -11.17 14.80
N GLN A 3 -22.66 -11.13 15.58
CA GLN A 3 -21.55 -10.19 15.33
C GLN A 3 -20.76 -10.50 14.05
N ALA A 4 -20.55 -11.78 13.74
CA ALA A 4 -19.85 -12.22 12.54
C ALA A 4 -20.68 -11.94 11.27
N MET A 5 -21.99 -12.17 11.33
CA MET A 5 -22.89 -11.90 10.20
C MET A 5 -23.01 -10.41 9.91
N THR A 6 -23.03 -9.57 10.96
CA THR A 6 -23.09 -8.10 10.84
C THR A 6 -21.79 -7.53 10.23
N GLN A 7 -20.62 -8.00 10.67
CA GLN A 7 -19.32 -7.61 10.11
C GLN A 7 -19.17 -8.03 8.65
N VAL A 8 -19.56 -9.25 8.29
CA VAL A 8 -19.58 -9.72 6.90
C VAL A 8 -20.53 -8.86 6.05
N PHE A 9 -21.68 -8.45 6.59
CA PHE A 9 -22.62 -7.57 5.89
C PHE A 9 -22.03 -6.18 5.64
N TYR A 10 -21.35 -5.59 6.63
CA TYR A 10 -20.69 -4.29 6.49
C TYR A 10 -19.51 -4.34 5.53
N VAL A 11 -18.67 -5.37 5.60
CA VAL A 11 -17.59 -5.59 4.64
C VAL A 11 -18.18 -5.76 3.24
N THR A 12 -19.20 -6.59 3.04
CA THR A 12 -19.81 -6.83 1.71
C THR A 12 -20.50 -5.58 1.14
N ARG A 13 -21.13 -4.76 1.98
CA ARG A 13 -21.75 -3.47 1.58
C ARG A 13 -20.69 -2.41 1.27
N PHE A 14 -19.60 -2.37 2.04
CA PHE A 14 -18.49 -1.45 1.81
C PHE A 14 -17.72 -1.82 0.55
N THR A 15 -17.51 -3.12 0.31
CA THR A 15 -16.81 -3.61 -0.88
C THR A 15 -17.62 -3.40 -2.15
N SER A 16 -18.92 -3.69 -2.14
CA SER A 16 -19.82 -3.42 -3.28
C SER A 16 -19.96 -1.92 -3.59
N PHE A 17 -19.89 -1.05 -2.59
CA PHE A 17 -19.87 0.40 -2.76
C PHE A 17 -18.57 0.91 -3.38
N ILE A 18 -17.40 0.47 -2.87
CA ILE A 18 -16.08 0.77 -3.44
C ILE A 18 -15.97 0.25 -4.88
N GLN A 19 -16.46 -0.96 -5.14
CA GLN A 19 -16.42 -1.62 -6.45
C GLN A 19 -17.33 -0.93 -7.49
N ARG A 20 -18.50 -0.41 -7.06
CA ARG A 20 -19.37 0.45 -7.89
C ARG A 20 -18.75 1.81 -8.20
N LEU A 21 -18.08 2.43 -7.22
CA LEU A 21 -17.32 3.68 -7.42
C LEU A 21 -16.13 3.48 -8.36
N PHE A 22 -15.45 2.35 -8.23
CA PHE A 22 -14.32 1.97 -9.08
C PHE A 22 -14.76 1.82 -10.54
N SER A 23 -15.84 1.08 -10.82
CA SER A 23 -16.30 0.81 -12.18
C SER A 23 -16.62 2.08 -13.00
N TYR A 24 -17.08 3.17 -12.35
CA TYR A 24 -17.39 4.44 -13.01
C TYR A 24 -16.15 5.27 -13.36
N TYR A 25 -15.14 5.32 -12.47
CA TYR A 25 -13.92 6.13 -12.66
C TYR A 25 -12.76 5.39 -13.36
N VAL A 26 -12.84 4.05 -13.47
CA VAL A 26 -11.75 3.22 -14.02
C VAL A 26 -11.40 3.60 -15.45
N LYS A 27 -12.35 3.93 -16.34
CA LYS A 27 -12.00 4.19 -17.75
C LYS A 27 -11.12 5.43 -17.93
N THR A 28 -11.41 6.50 -17.19
CA THR A 28 -10.62 7.74 -17.22
C THR A 28 -9.31 7.62 -16.46
N GLU A 29 -9.32 6.93 -15.31
CA GLU A 29 -8.12 6.75 -14.47
C GLU A 29 -7.14 5.75 -15.11
N PHE A 30 -7.65 4.72 -15.81
CA PHE A 30 -6.85 3.70 -16.48
C PHE A 30 -6.01 4.24 -17.65
N LEU A 31 -6.42 5.37 -18.23
CA LEU A 31 -5.64 6.04 -19.27
C LEU A 31 -4.63 7.04 -18.70
N HIS A 32 -4.72 7.35 -17.40
CA HIS A 32 -3.88 8.34 -16.74
C HIS A 32 -2.56 7.73 -16.26
N ASN A 33 -1.41 8.26 -16.72
CA ASN A 33 -0.10 7.66 -16.46
C ASN A 33 0.29 7.58 -14.96
N VAL A 34 -0.27 8.44 -14.10
CA VAL A 34 -0.04 8.44 -12.64
C VAL A 34 -1.20 7.79 -11.89
N GLY A 35 -2.41 7.93 -12.40
CA GLY A 35 -3.65 7.48 -11.78
C GLY A 35 -3.78 5.96 -11.71
N VAL A 36 -3.29 5.27 -12.74
CA VAL A 36 -3.28 3.79 -12.83
C VAL A 36 -2.66 3.14 -11.60
N ASN A 37 -1.65 3.75 -10.98
CA ASN A 37 -0.99 3.20 -9.79
C ASN A 37 -1.95 3.07 -8.59
N TYR A 38 -2.95 3.95 -8.47
CA TYR A 38 -3.93 3.86 -7.39
C TYR A 38 -4.94 2.72 -7.59
N LEU A 39 -5.05 2.16 -8.80
CA LEU A 39 -5.91 1.02 -9.07
C LEU A 39 -5.44 -0.26 -8.36
N PHE A 40 -4.19 -0.30 -7.88
CA PHE A 40 -3.65 -1.39 -7.07
C PHE A 40 -4.21 -1.40 -5.64
N ALA A 41 -4.49 -0.22 -5.08
CA ALA A 41 -4.80 -0.07 -3.65
C ALA A 41 -6.00 -0.94 -3.18
N PRO A 42 -7.13 -1.00 -3.92
CA PRO A 42 -8.25 -1.82 -3.50
C PRO A 42 -7.89 -3.31 -3.42
N TRP A 43 -7.20 -3.84 -4.44
CA TRP A 43 -6.78 -5.25 -4.48
C TRP A 43 -5.81 -5.60 -3.35
N ILE A 44 -4.87 -4.70 -3.05
CA ILE A 44 -3.96 -4.83 -1.90
C ILE A 44 -4.76 -4.89 -0.60
N SER A 45 -5.70 -3.96 -0.40
CA SER A 45 -6.55 -3.94 0.80
C SER A 45 -7.35 -5.24 0.95
N TRP A 46 -7.91 -5.78 -0.13
CA TRP A 46 -8.62 -7.06 -0.09
C TRP A 46 -7.72 -8.25 0.25
N LEU A 47 -6.50 -8.29 -0.28
CA LEU A 47 -5.54 -9.35 0.07
C LEU A 47 -5.11 -9.27 1.54
N LEU A 48 -4.89 -8.07 2.07
CA LEU A 48 -4.55 -7.89 3.49
C LEU A 48 -5.74 -8.25 4.40
N LEU A 49 -6.97 -7.90 4.00
CA LEU A 49 -8.19 -8.32 4.71
C LEU A 49 -8.36 -9.84 4.68
N LEU A 50 -8.08 -10.49 3.55
CA LEU A 50 -8.13 -11.94 3.43
C LEU A 50 -7.11 -12.61 4.36
N GLN A 51 -5.90 -12.07 4.49
CA GLN A 51 -4.85 -12.58 5.36
C GLN A 51 -5.14 -12.39 6.85
N SER A 52 -5.83 -11.31 7.21
CA SER A 52 -6.17 -10.98 8.61
C SER A 52 -7.50 -11.60 9.08
N ALA A 53 -8.27 -12.24 8.20
CA ALA A 53 -9.57 -12.81 8.52
C ALA A 53 -9.43 -14.09 9.38
N PRO A 54 -9.86 -14.10 10.65
CA PRO A 54 -9.67 -15.26 11.53
C PRO A 54 -10.57 -16.46 11.19
N PHE A 55 -11.61 -16.23 10.38
CA PHE A 55 -12.63 -17.24 10.06
C PHE A 55 -12.36 -18.02 8.76
N ILE A 56 -11.42 -17.55 7.93
CA ILE A 56 -11.10 -18.17 6.65
C ILE A 56 -9.70 -18.74 6.77
N ALA A 57 -9.61 -20.04 7.07
CA ALA A 57 -8.31 -20.69 7.20
C ALA A 57 -7.57 -20.69 5.84
N PRO A 58 -6.25 -20.45 5.86
CA PRO A 58 -5.40 -20.67 4.69
C PRO A 58 -5.59 -22.11 4.20
N LYS A 59 -5.71 -22.30 2.87
CA LYS A 59 -6.00 -23.57 2.17
C LYS A 59 -7.49 -23.98 2.06
N THR A 60 -8.42 -23.20 2.61
CA THR A 60 -9.84 -23.44 2.34
C THR A 60 -10.20 -23.04 0.90
N PHE A 61 -11.15 -23.75 0.29
CA PHE A 61 -11.67 -23.41 -1.04
C PHE A 61 -12.06 -21.92 -1.22
N PRO A 62 -12.80 -21.27 -0.30
CA PRO A 62 -13.11 -19.85 -0.43
C PRO A 62 -11.86 -18.95 -0.40
N TYR A 63 -10.83 -19.29 0.38
CA TYR A 63 -9.58 -18.52 0.43
C TYR A 63 -8.88 -18.54 -0.93
N LEU A 64 -8.79 -19.72 -1.56
CA LEU A 64 -8.16 -19.91 -2.87
C LEU A 64 -8.86 -19.11 -3.97
N VAL A 65 -10.20 -19.15 -4.00
CA VAL A 65 -10.99 -18.41 -4.97
C VAL A 65 -10.81 -16.90 -4.79
N LEU A 66 -10.91 -16.41 -3.55
CA LEU A 66 -10.73 -14.98 -3.25
C LEU A 66 -9.32 -14.50 -3.60
N TRP A 67 -8.29 -15.30 -3.30
CA TRP A 67 -6.92 -14.97 -3.66
C TRP A 67 -6.76 -14.78 -5.17
N TRP A 68 -7.28 -15.70 -5.99
CA TRP A 68 -7.24 -15.57 -7.46
C TRP A 68 -7.98 -14.31 -7.95
N VAL A 69 -9.17 -14.06 -7.41
CA VAL A 69 -9.98 -12.89 -7.75
C VAL A 69 -9.23 -11.58 -7.47
N PHE A 70 -8.40 -11.53 -6.42
CA PHE A 70 -7.65 -10.33 -6.05
C PHE A 70 -6.28 -10.23 -6.74
N VAL A 71 -5.62 -11.34 -7.03
CA VAL A 71 -4.28 -11.35 -7.66
C VAL A 71 -4.34 -11.16 -9.17
N ILE A 72 -5.35 -11.71 -9.87
CA ILE A 72 -5.46 -11.57 -11.33
C ILE A 72 -5.44 -10.09 -11.76
N PRO A 73 -6.26 -9.19 -11.16
CA PRO A 73 -6.23 -7.77 -11.49
C PRO A 73 -4.87 -7.11 -11.23
N LEU A 74 -4.16 -7.51 -10.15
CA LEU A 74 -2.82 -7.00 -9.86
C LEU A 74 -1.84 -7.35 -10.98
N VAL A 75 -1.78 -8.63 -11.35
CA VAL A 75 -0.88 -9.11 -12.42
C VAL A 75 -1.24 -8.47 -13.76
N VAL A 76 -2.53 -8.31 -14.08
CA VAL A 76 -2.96 -7.62 -15.32
C VAL A 76 -2.51 -6.16 -15.34
N LEU A 77 -2.65 -5.44 -14.21
CA LEU A 77 -2.18 -4.07 -14.08
C LEU A 77 -0.66 -3.99 -14.20
N ASP A 78 0.07 -4.95 -13.62
CA ASP A 78 1.53 -5.04 -13.75
C ASP A 78 1.95 -5.25 -15.19
N VAL A 79 1.41 -6.26 -15.88
CA VAL A 79 1.72 -6.55 -17.28
C VAL A 79 1.49 -5.32 -18.15
N LYS A 80 0.41 -4.56 -17.89
CA LYS A 80 0.16 -3.31 -18.61
C LYS A 80 1.22 -2.26 -18.32
N ILE A 81 1.56 -2.00 -17.05
CA ILE A 81 2.55 -0.98 -16.67
C ILE A 81 3.92 -1.35 -17.25
N TYR A 82 4.34 -2.60 -17.07
CA TYR A 82 5.59 -3.11 -17.62
C TYR A 82 5.61 -3.06 -19.14
N GLY A 83 4.55 -3.49 -19.82
CA GLY A 83 4.43 -3.41 -21.26
C GLY A 83 4.59 -1.98 -21.77
N GLN A 84 3.98 -1.01 -21.07
CA GLN A 84 4.18 0.40 -21.40
C GLN A 84 5.62 0.87 -21.21
N TRP A 85 6.32 0.38 -20.19
CA TRP A 85 7.73 0.72 -19.95
C TRP A 85 8.65 0.16 -21.03
N PHE A 86 8.40 -1.05 -21.52
CA PHE A 86 9.17 -1.64 -22.62
C PHE A 86 8.89 -0.96 -23.96
N THR A 87 7.64 -0.60 -24.26
CA THR A 87 7.25 -0.13 -25.60
C THR A 87 7.34 1.39 -25.78
N LYS A 88 7.17 2.21 -24.73
CA LYS A 88 7.06 3.68 -24.86
C LYS A 88 8.39 4.46 -24.81
N GLY A 89 9.54 3.77 -24.81
CA GLY A 89 10.87 4.36 -25.01
C GLY A 89 11.58 4.90 -23.75
N LYS A 90 12.88 5.20 -23.89
CA LYS A 90 13.85 5.43 -22.77
C LYS A 90 13.49 6.55 -21.79
N LYS A 91 12.73 7.58 -22.22
CA LYS A 91 12.36 8.71 -21.37
C LYS A 91 11.04 8.51 -20.62
N PHE A 92 10.25 7.48 -20.96
CA PHE A 92 8.92 7.30 -20.38
C PHE A 92 8.98 7.00 -18.88
N LEU A 93 9.77 5.99 -18.49
CA LEU A 93 9.87 5.55 -17.09
C LEU A 93 10.33 6.68 -16.14
N PRO A 94 11.41 7.43 -16.40
CA PRO A 94 11.81 8.56 -15.53
C PRO A 94 10.76 9.68 -15.45
N THR A 95 9.95 9.87 -16.49
CA THR A 95 8.90 10.90 -16.52
C THR A 95 7.68 10.49 -15.70
N VAL A 96 7.23 9.24 -15.80
CA VAL A 96 5.98 8.77 -15.18
C VAL A 96 6.17 8.13 -13.80
N ALA A 97 7.36 7.59 -13.51
CA ALA A 97 7.67 6.96 -12.24
C ALA A 97 7.55 7.96 -11.10
N ASN A 98 6.73 7.61 -10.12
CA ASN A 98 6.48 8.42 -8.94
C ASN A 98 6.34 7.50 -7.71
N PRO A 99 6.33 8.02 -6.48
CA PRO A 99 6.25 7.20 -5.28
C PRO A 99 5.05 6.24 -5.24
N THR A 100 3.93 6.55 -5.91
CA THR A 100 2.75 5.67 -5.95
C THR A 100 2.98 4.41 -6.79
N SER A 101 4.00 4.40 -7.67
CA SER A 101 4.40 3.20 -8.41
C SER A 101 4.85 2.06 -7.47
N GLN A 102 5.25 2.37 -6.24
CA GLN A 102 5.53 1.37 -5.20
C GLN A 102 4.29 0.53 -4.82
N LEU A 103 3.07 0.96 -5.17
CA LEU A 103 1.86 0.15 -4.96
C LEU A 103 1.87 -1.14 -5.79
N SER A 104 2.43 -1.13 -7.00
CA SER A 104 2.63 -2.36 -7.80
C SER A 104 3.57 -3.34 -7.10
N VAL A 105 4.69 -2.83 -6.56
CA VAL A 105 5.63 -3.61 -5.74
C VAL A 105 4.93 -4.25 -4.55
N ILE A 106 4.22 -3.43 -3.77
CA ILE A 106 3.52 -3.87 -2.55
C ILE A 106 2.46 -4.92 -2.91
N GLY A 107 1.69 -4.73 -4.00
CA GLY A 107 0.69 -5.70 -4.44
C GLY A 107 1.27 -7.07 -4.76
N ASN A 108 2.40 -7.12 -5.47
CA ASN A 108 3.10 -8.37 -5.75
C ASN A 108 3.61 -9.05 -4.47
N LEU A 109 4.21 -8.30 -3.55
CA LEU A 109 4.75 -8.85 -2.30
C LEU A 109 3.64 -9.35 -1.35
N VAL A 110 2.54 -8.60 -1.24
CA VAL A 110 1.35 -9.03 -0.47
C VAL A 110 0.70 -10.26 -1.11
N GLY A 111 0.63 -10.31 -2.44
CA GLY A 111 0.14 -11.47 -3.19
C GLY A 111 1.01 -12.70 -2.97
N ALA A 112 2.33 -12.53 -2.96
CA ALA A 112 3.31 -13.57 -2.64
C ALA A 112 3.10 -14.10 -1.20
N GLN A 113 3.05 -13.20 -0.21
CA GLN A 113 2.79 -13.58 1.18
C GLN A 113 1.52 -14.43 1.33
N ALA A 114 0.41 -14.02 0.72
CA ALA A 114 -0.83 -14.78 0.74
C ALA A 114 -0.71 -16.15 0.02
N ALA A 115 0.05 -16.23 -1.08
CA ALA A 115 0.33 -17.49 -1.76
C ALA A 115 1.15 -18.46 -0.89
N ALA A 116 2.11 -17.93 -0.13
CA ALA A 116 2.91 -18.70 0.81
C ALA A 116 2.04 -19.33 1.92
N TYR A 117 1.06 -18.59 2.48
CA TYR A 117 0.12 -19.14 3.46
C TYR A 117 -0.73 -20.30 2.91
N MET A 118 -1.01 -20.32 1.60
CA MET A 118 -1.69 -21.44 0.94
C MET A 118 -0.77 -22.63 0.67
N GLY A 119 0.55 -22.49 0.84
CA GLY A 119 1.55 -23.47 0.47
C GLY A 119 1.93 -23.47 -1.01
N TRP A 120 1.59 -22.42 -1.75
CA TRP A 120 1.92 -22.28 -3.18
C TRP A 120 3.28 -21.62 -3.36
N GLN A 121 4.33 -22.39 -3.08
CA GLN A 121 5.70 -21.89 -3.01
C GLN A 121 6.18 -21.28 -4.33
N GLU A 122 5.97 -21.97 -5.47
CA GLU A 122 6.38 -21.48 -6.80
C GLU A 122 5.69 -20.16 -7.18
N THR A 123 4.39 -20.07 -6.93
CA THR A 123 3.61 -18.85 -7.20
C THR A 123 4.06 -17.70 -6.32
N SER A 124 4.36 -17.99 -5.05
CA SER A 124 4.88 -17.01 -4.12
C SER A 124 6.25 -16.48 -4.56
N ILE A 125 7.17 -17.37 -4.92
CA ILE A 125 8.51 -16.99 -5.41
C ILE A 125 8.40 -16.17 -6.70
N PHE A 126 7.50 -16.53 -7.61
CA PHE A 126 7.24 -15.77 -8.84
C PHE A 126 6.79 -14.33 -8.54
N LEU A 127 5.75 -14.15 -7.72
CA LEU A 127 5.24 -12.83 -7.35
C LEU A 127 6.28 -12.02 -6.55
N PHE A 128 6.98 -12.66 -5.63
CA PHE A 128 8.05 -12.04 -4.86
C PHE A 128 9.18 -11.52 -5.78
N SER A 129 9.60 -12.33 -6.75
CA SER A 129 10.63 -11.97 -7.73
C SER A 129 10.22 -10.76 -8.56
N LEU A 130 8.97 -10.72 -9.03
CA LEU A 130 8.43 -9.56 -9.73
C LEU A 130 8.46 -8.31 -8.84
N GLY A 131 8.01 -8.44 -7.59
CA GLY A 131 8.00 -7.33 -6.63
C GLY A 131 9.38 -6.76 -6.35
N ILE A 132 10.37 -7.61 -6.05
CA ILE A 132 11.70 -7.14 -5.63
C ILE A 132 12.51 -6.55 -6.79
N VAL A 133 12.39 -7.11 -8.00
CA VAL A 133 13.02 -6.54 -9.20
C VAL A 133 12.41 -5.18 -9.52
N HIS A 134 11.08 -5.07 -9.44
CA HIS A 134 10.38 -3.80 -9.63
C HIS A 134 10.80 -2.75 -8.60
N TYR A 135 10.90 -3.17 -7.34
CA TYR A 135 11.37 -2.32 -6.25
C TYR A 135 12.72 -1.73 -6.56
N LEU A 136 13.68 -2.55 -6.99
CA LEU A 136 15.04 -2.11 -7.33
C LEU A 136 15.02 -1.08 -8.47
N VAL A 137 14.27 -1.35 -9.54
CA VAL A 137 14.16 -0.44 -10.69
C VAL A 137 13.55 0.91 -10.28
N LEU A 138 12.46 0.90 -9.51
CA LEU A 138 11.84 2.13 -9.00
C LEU A 138 12.74 2.86 -8.01
N PHE A 139 13.40 2.13 -7.12
CA PHE A 139 14.30 2.70 -6.12
C PHE A 139 15.40 3.52 -6.81
N VAL A 140 16.10 2.93 -7.79
CA VAL A 140 17.15 3.61 -8.55
C VAL A 140 16.58 4.78 -9.36
N THR A 141 15.48 4.57 -10.10
CA THR A 141 14.87 5.59 -10.96
C THR A 141 14.45 6.82 -10.17
N LEU A 142 13.77 6.61 -9.05
CA LEU A 142 13.27 7.70 -8.24
C LEU A 142 14.40 8.40 -7.48
N TYR A 143 15.41 7.65 -7.00
CA TYR A 143 16.58 8.22 -6.35
C TYR A 143 17.37 9.13 -7.31
N GLN A 144 17.55 8.73 -8.56
CA GLN A 144 18.18 9.57 -9.58
C GLN A 144 17.37 10.83 -9.88
N ARG A 145 16.03 10.73 -9.91
CA ARG A 145 15.12 11.86 -10.14
C ARG A 145 15.22 12.92 -9.03
N PHE A 146 15.51 12.52 -7.79
CA PHE A 146 15.77 13.46 -6.70
C PHE A 146 17.03 14.30 -6.88
N SER A 147 18.07 13.72 -7.50
CA SER A 147 19.35 14.42 -7.70
C SER A 147 19.33 15.42 -8.87
N GLY A 148 18.41 15.25 -9.84
CA GLY A 148 18.36 16.01 -11.09
C GLY A 148 17.62 17.36 -11.07
N GLY A 149 17.33 17.95 -9.91
CA GLY A 149 16.86 19.35 -9.82
C GLY A 149 15.38 19.63 -10.16
N ILE A 150 14.58 18.63 -10.56
CA ILE A 150 13.14 18.82 -10.79
C ILE A 150 12.42 18.93 -9.45
N GLN A 151 12.25 20.18 -9.01
CA GLN A 151 11.30 20.68 -8.02
C GLN A 151 10.62 19.61 -7.12
N LEU A 152 11.28 19.35 -5.99
CA LEU A 152 10.72 18.71 -4.78
C LEU A 152 9.35 19.25 -4.24
N PRO A 153 8.88 20.50 -4.48
CA PRO A 153 7.73 21.07 -3.77
C PRO A 153 6.41 20.30 -3.88
N ARG A 154 6.20 19.49 -4.93
CA ARG A 154 4.95 18.73 -5.14
C ARG A 154 5.09 17.24 -4.86
N MET A 155 6.32 16.74 -4.65
CA MET A 155 6.60 15.32 -4.45
C MET A 155 6.54 14.90 -2.97
N LEU A 156 6.63 15.83 -2.01
CA LEU A 156 6.56 15.59 -0.55
C LEU A 156 5.14 15.21 -0.07
N SER A 157 4.54 14.26 -0.77
CA SER A 157 3.29 13.63 -0.41
C SER A 157 3.57 12.51 0.59
N PRO A 158 2.63 12.19 1.50
CA PRO A 158 2.66 11.03 2.38
C PRO A 158 3.10 9.71 1.71
N VAL A 159 2.93 9.62 0.40
CA VAL A 159 3.33 8.50 -0.46
C VAL A 159 4.85 8.21 -0.44
N PHE A 160 5.72 9.14 -0.03
CA PHE A 160 7.14 8.81 0.18
C PHE A 160 7.39 7.73 1.24
N PHE A 161 6.43 7.50 2.11
CA PHE A 161 6.54 6.46 3.12
C PHE A 161 6.39 5.06 2.50
N LEU A 162 5.88 4.96 1.25
CA LEU A 162 5.87 3.70 0.50
C LEU A 162 7.27 3.15 0.21
N TYR A 163 8.33 3.97 0.26
CA TYR A 163 9.70 3.50 0.01
C TYR A 163 10.23 2.52 1.05
N PHE A 164 9.89 2.73 2.33
CA PHE A 164 10.24 1.76 3.37
C PHE A 164 9.13 0.72 3.58
N ALA A 165 7.90 1.00 3.12
CA ALA A 165 6.83 0.00 3.12
C ALA A 165 7.22 -1.22 2.27
N ALA A 166 7.67 -1.01 1.04
CA ALA A 166 8.05 -2.10 0.12
C ALA A 166 9.05 -3.11 0.72
N PRO A 167 10.23 -2.72 1.24
CA PRO A 167 11.15 -3.65 1.87
C PRO A 167 10.60 -4.26 3.18
N SER A 168 9.71 -3.58 3.91
CA SER A 168 9.04 -4.18 5.08
C SER A 168 8.09 -5.30 4.67
N VAL A 169 7.26 -5.08 3.63
CA VAL A 169 6.37 -6.12 3.10
C VAL A 169 7.19 -7.26 2.50
N ALA A 170 8.31 -6.95 1.83
CA ALA A 170 9.20 -7.97 1.29
C ALA A 170 9.80 -8.85 2.39
N SER A 171 10.18 -8.26 3.54
CA SER A 171 10.67 -9.02 4.69
C SER A 171 9.64 -10.05 5.18
N LEU A 172 8.40 -9.62 5.39
CA LEU A 172 7.30 -10.49 5.84
C LEU A 172 6.90 -11.53 4.78
N ALA A 173 6.90 -11.15 3.50
CA ALA A 173 6.62 -12.06 2.40
C ALA A 173 7.70 -13.14 2.29
N TRP A 174 8.98 -12.77 2.44
CA TRP A 174 10.08 -13.73 2.41
C TRP A 174 10.05 -14.67 3.62
N GLU A 175 9.79 -14.15 4.82
CA GLU A 175 9.58 -14.98 6.02
C GLU A 175 8.47 -16.01 5.78
N SER A 176 7.35 -15.60 5.18
CA SER A 176 6.25 -16.51 4.86
C SER A 176 6.64 -17.58 3.82
N ILE A 177 7.53 -17.25 2.88
CA ILE A 177 8.07 -18.19 1.87
C ILE A 177 9.07 -19.16 2.49
N ALA A 178 10.01 -18.64 3.28
CA ALA A 178 11.09 -19.41 3.90
C ALA A 178 10.61 -20.23 5.11
N GLY A 179 9.48 -19.84 5.72
CA GLY A 179 8.94 -20.41 6.94
C GLY A 179 9.67 -19.97 8.22
N ALA A 180 10.61 -19.04 8.12
CA ALA A 180 11.38 -18.50 9.23
C ALA A 180 11.91 -17.09 8.91
N PHE A 181 12.17 -16.29 9.95
CA PHE A 181 12.73 -14.95 9.82
C PHE A 181 14.26 -14.99 9.63
N ASP A 182 14.67 -15.51 8.48
CA ASP A 182 16.05 -15.80 8.10
C ASP A 182 16.90 -14.56 7.75
N ILE A 183 18.11 -14.77 7.21
CA ILE A 183 19.05 -13.70 6.84
C ILE A 183 18.43 -12.74 5.80
N ALA A 184 17.72 -13.26 4.80
CA ALA A 184 17.12 -12.43 3.77
C ALA A 184 15.98 -11.56 4.33
N SER A 185 15.14 -12.11 5.20
CA SER A 185 14.12 -11.35 5.95
C SER A 185 14.76 -10.21 6.75
N LYS A 186 15.86 -10.52 7.47
CA LYS A 186 16.64 -9.54 8.26
C LYS A 186 17.24 -8.43 7.38
N MET A 187 17.83 -8.78 6.23
CA MET A 187 18.41 -7.79 5.30
C MET A 187 17.34 -6.78 4.82
N LEU A 188 16.17 -7.28 4.43
CA LEU A 188 15.05 -6.44 3.97
C LEU A 188 14.48 -5.58 5.11
N PHE A 189 14.35 -6.15 6.31
CA PHE A 189 13.93 -5.41 7.50
C PHE A 189 14.89 -4.27 7.84
N PHE A 190 16.20 -4.53 7.90
CA PHE A 190 17.19 -3.49 8.19
C PHE A 190 17.27 -2.41 7.10
N LEU A 191 17.08 -2.79 5.82
CA LEU A 191 16.96 -1.82 4.73
C LEU A 191 15.76 -0.89 4.97
N SER A 192 14.60 -1.45 5.36
CA SER A 192 13.42 -0.67 5.69
C SER A 192 13.66 0.26 6.88
N LEU A 193 14.24 -0.27 7.97
CA LEU A 193 14.53 0.50 9.17
C LEU A 193 15.48 1.67 8.87
N PHE A 194 16.49 1.45 8.05
CA PHE A 194 17.39 2.50 7.59
C PHE A 194 16.66 3.60 6.81
N LEU A 195 15.79 3.24 5.86
CA LEU A 195 15.01 4.20 5.07
C LEU A 195 14.03 4.98 5.94
N PHE A 196 13.34 4.32 6.86
CA PHE A 196 12.46 4.96 7.83
C PHE A 196 13.22 5.97 8.70
N THR A 197 14.33 5.53 9.28
CA THR A 197 15.19 6.34 10.15
C THR A 197 15.73 7.57 9.41
N SER A 198 16.21 7.39 8.17
CA SER A 198 16.68 8.48 7.31
C SER A 198 15.59 9.52 7.05
N LEU A 199 14.33 9.10 6.93
CA LEU A 199 13.19 10.00 6.72
C LEU A 199 12.81 10.76 8.00
N VAL A 200 12.79 10.07 9.16
CA VAL A 200 12.49 10.66 10.47
C VAL A 200 13.52 11.74 10.85
N PHE A 201 14.80 11.51 10.58
CA PHE A 201 15.87 12.49 10.85
C PHE A 201 15.90 13.68 9.88
N ARG A 202 14.97 13.77 8.93
CA ARG A 202 14.80 14.94 8.04
C ARG A 202 13.48 15.68 8.33
N PRO A 203 13.33 16.32 9.50
CA PRO A 203 12.08 16.94 9.95
C PRO A 203 11.59 18.07 9.04
N ASN A 204 12.48 18.72 8.29
CA ASN A 204 12.10 19.77 7.33
C ASN A 204 11.26 19.23 6.16
N LEU A 205 11.48 17.96 5.75
CA LEU A 205 10.66 17.30 4.74
C LEU A 205 9.26 16.99 5.28
N PHE A 206 9.21 16.49 6.53
CA PHE A 206 7.96 16.20 7.23
C PHE A 206 7.15 17.47 7.49
N LYS A 207 7.75 18.53 8.02
CA LYS A 207 7.09 19.82 8.28
C LYS A 207 6.51 20.45 7.02
N ARG A 208 7.18 20.29 5.87
CA ARG A 208 6.70 20.80 4.57
C ARG A 208 5.53 19.97 4.03
N SER A 209 5.56 18.65 4.18
CA SER A 209 4.44 17.75 3.86
C SER A 209 3.22 18.02 4.75
N MET A 210 3.45 18.30 6.04
CA MET A 210 2.41 18.46 7.06
C MET A 210 1.77 19.87 7.09
N ARG A 211 2.15 20.79 6.19
CA ARG A 211 1.69 22.19 6.22
C ARG A 211 0.23 22.37 5.77
N LYS A 212 -0.31 21.44 4.98
CA LYS A 212 -1.73 21.39 4.60
C LYS A 212 -2.23 19.98 4.88
N PHE A 213 -3.17 19.86 5.83
CA PHE A 213 -3.86 18.60 6.04
C PHE A 213 -4.61 18.22 4.76
N ASN A 214 -4.48 16.96 4.34
CA ASN A 214 -5.19 16.38 3.21
C ASN A 214 -5.43 14.89 3.52
N VAL A 215 -6.48 14.31 2.95
CA VAL A 215 -6.85 12.89 3.06
C VAL A 215 -5.66 11.96 2.75
N ALA A 216 -4.70 12.40 1.93
CA ALA A 216 -3.47 11.66 1.63
C ALA A 216 -2.65 11.27 2.88
N TRP A 217 -2.82 11.93 4.04
CA TRP A 217 -2.10 11.57 5.28
C TRP A 217 -2.43 10.16 5.78
N TRP A 218 -3.56 9.58 5.38
CA TRP A 218 -3.87 8.18 5.66
C TRP A 218 -2.86 7.20 5.07
N ALA A 219 -2.09 7.61 4.06
CA ALA A 219 -1.01 6.80 3.50
C ALA A 219 0.19 6.60 4.46
N TYR A 220 0.26 7.31 5.59
CA TYR A 220 1.29 7.09 6.62
C TYR A 220 1.05 5.83 7.45
N SER A 221 -0.22 5.45 7.64
CA SER A 221 -0.58 4.36 8.55
C SER A 221 -0.04 3.02 8.05
N PHE A 222 -0.29 2.69 6.78
CA PHE A 222 0.09 1.39 6.22
C PHE A 222 1.61 1.11 6.31
N PRO A 223 2.52 1.98 5.82
CA PRO A 223 3.96 1.77 5.94
C PRO A 223 4.44 1.55 7.37
N LEU A 224 3.92 2.35 8.31
CA LEU A 224 4.28 2.24 9.73
C LEU A 224 3.82 0.93 10.34
N THR A 225 2.60 0.48 10.02
CA THR A 225 2.07 -0.80 10.50
C THR A 225 2.90 -1.97 9.99
N VAL A 226 3.25 -2.01 8.71
CA VAL A 226 4.06 -3.11 8.16
C VAL A 226 5.47 -3.11 8.75
N LEU A 227 6.09 -1.94 8.92
CA LEU A 227 7.40 -1.84 9.58
C LEU A 227 7.35 -2.34 11.03
N ALA A 228 6.29 -2.01 11.77
CA ALA A 228 6.09 -2.48 13.13
C ALA A 228 5.89 -4.02 13.17
N LEU A 229 5.10 -4.58 12.25
CA LEU A 229 4.93 -6.03 12.10
C LEU A 229 6.28 -6.73 11.83
N ALA A 230 7.06 -6.25 10.86
CA ALA A 230 8.38 -6.81 10.58
C ALA A 230 9.33 -6.71 11.79
N SER A 231 9.22 -5.64 12.59
CA SER A 231 9.97 -5.52 13.84
C SER A 231 9.51 -6.50 14.92
N THR A 232 8.23 -6.87 14.94
CA THR A 232 7.70 -7.90 15.83
C THR A 232 8.27 -9.26 15.49
N GLU A 233 8.28 -9.64 14.22
CA GLU A 233 8.86 -10.92 13.77
C GLU A 233 10.38 -10.98 14.04
N TYR A 234 11.09 -9.87 13.79
CA TYR A 234 12.50 -9.76 14.15
C TYR A 234 12.76 -9.93 15.66
N ALA A 235 11.91 -9.36 16.52
CA ALA A 235 12.06 -9.47 17.96
C ALA A 235 11.75 -10.88 18.48
N GLN A 236 10.78 -11.58 17.88
CA GLN A 236 10.47 -12.98 18.20
C GLN A 236 11.60 -13.93 17.82
N GLU A 237 12.27 -13.66 16.69
CA GLU A 237 13.39 -14.46 16.20
C GLU A 237 14.67 -14.26 17.03
N VAL A 238 15.08 -13.00 17.27
CA VAL A 238 16.36 -12.70 17.94
C VAL A 238 16.26 -12.80 19.47
N LYS A 239 15.07 -12.56 20.04
CA LYS A 239 14.79 -12.58 21.50
C LYS A 239 15.72 -11.70 22.34
N GLY A 240 16.31 -10.67 21.73
CA GLY A 240 17.23 -9.74 22.38
C GLY A 240 16.51 -8.52 22.95
N SER A 241 17.00 -7.99 24.07
CA SER A 241 16.40 -6.81 24.74
C SER A 241 16.29 -5.60 23.82
N ILE A 242 17.30 -5.33 23.00
CA ILE A 242 17.31 -4.21 22.04
C ILE A 242 16.21 -4.41 20.98
N ALA A 243 16.02 -5.63 20.50
CA ALA A 243 14.99 -5.94 19.51
C ALA A 243 13.58 -5.74 20.08
N HIS A 244 13.35 -6.13 21.33
CA HIS A 244 12.07 -5.88 22.01
C HIS A 244 11.80 -4.39 22.24
N ILE A 245 12.81 -3.60 22.63
CA ILE A 245 12.68 -2.14 22.77
C ILE A 245 12.31 -1.51 21.42
N LEU A 246 13.00 -1.90 20.35
CA LEU A 246 12.72 -1.41 18.99
C LEU A 246 11.29 -1.75 18.55
N MET A 247 10.86 -3.00 18.77
CA MET A 247 9.51 -3.47 18.48
C MET A 247 8.47 -2.63 19.22
N LEU A 248 8.61 -2.46 20.54
CA LEU A 248 7.67 -1.69 21.36
C LEU A 248 7.59 -0.22 20.89
N LEU A 249 8.73 0.38 20.55
CA LEU A 249 8.78 1.74 20.03
C LEU A 249 8.04 1.88 18.70
N LEU A 250 8.29 0.97 17.74
CA LEU A 250 7.65 1.02 16.43
C LEU A 250 6.15 0.72 16.51
N LEU A 251 5.73 -0.23 17.36
CA LEU A 251 4.33 -0.50 17.65
C LEU A 251 3.63 0.72 18.27
N ALA A 252 4.25 1.35 19.28
CA ALA A 252 3.70 2.54 19.91
C ALA A 252 3.51 3.67 18.88
N ILE A 253 4.49 3.91 18.01
CA ILE A 253 4.38 4.91 16.93
C ILE A 253 3.22 4.54 15.99
N SER A 254 3.15 3.29 15.54
CA SER A 254 2.08 2.85 14.62
C SER A 254 0.69 3.03 15.23
N VAL A 255 0.51 2.62 16.49
CA VAL A 255 -0.76 2.72 17.22
C VAL A 255 -1.14 4.16 17.51
N LEU A 256 -0.18 5.07 17.75
CA LEU A 256 -0.47 6.50 18.01
C LEU A 256 -0.85 7.27 16.74
N VAL A 257 -0.30 6.91 15.58
CA VAL A 257 -0.56 7.63 14.32
C VAL A 257 -2.02 7.47 13.86
N LEU A 258 -2.62 6.29 14.02
CA LEU A 258 -4.01 6.02 13.65
C LEU A 258 -5.05 6.92 14.37
N PRO A 259 -5.12 6.97 15.72
CA PRO A 259 -6.04 7.85 16.43
C PRO A 259 -5.69 9.31 16.20
N GLY A 260 -4.40 9.67 16.06
CA GLY A 260 -3.99 11.01 15.67
C GLY A 260 -4.63 11.44 14.35
N LEU A 261 -4.53 10.61 13.31
CA LEU A 261 -5.15 10.88 12.01
C LEU A 261 -6.67 10.91 12.07
N MET A 262 -7.31 10.04 12.86
CA MET A 262 -8.75 10.06 13.07
C MET A 262 -9.20 11.39 13.68
N VAL A 263 -8.54 11.81 14.77
CA VAL A 263 -8.83 13.08 15.45
C VAL A 263 -8.64 14.26 14.50
N PHE A 264 -7.53 14.32 13.77
CA PHE A 264 -7.30 15.36 12.77
C PHE A 264 -8.34 15.36 11.65
N THR A 265 -8.78 14.18 11.19
CA THR A 265 -9.82 14.06 10.15
C THR A 265 -11.17 14.57 10.66
N LEU A 266 -11.54 14.21 11.90
CA LEU A 266 -12.80 14.65 12.54
C LEU A 266 -12.85 16.16 12.70
N PHE A 267 -11.76 16.79 13.18
CA PHE A 267 -11.67 18.25 13.34
C PHE A 267 -11.65 19.02 12.00
N ASN A 268 -11.35 18.36 10.88
CA ASN A 268 -11.29 18.96 9.54
C ASN A 268 -12.40 18.44 8.60
N THR A 269 -13.56 18.05 9.15
CA THR A 269 -14.72 17.51 8.40
C THR A 269 -15.23 18.42 7.28
N LYS A 270 -15.04 19.74 7.38
CA LYS A 270 -15.35 20.72 6.32
C LYS A 270 -14.62 20.46 5.00
N MET A 271 -13.54 19.68 5.00
CA MET A 271 -12.78 19.31 3.79
C MET A 271 -13.36 18.08 3.07
N LEU A 272 -14.00 17.16 3.78
CA LEU A 272 -14.69 16.00 3.18
C LEU A 272 -16.00 16.40 2.51
N LEU A 273 -16.59 17.50 2.97
CA LEU A 273 -17.81 18.13 2.45
C LEU A 273 -17.49 19.39 1.65
N SER A 274 -16.42 19.39 0.85
CA SER A 274 -16.19 20.54 -0.04
C SER A 274 -17.39 20.66 -0.99
N ASP A 275 -18.08 21.81 -0.94
CA ASP A 275 -19.25 22.26 -1.74
C ASP A 275 -19.12 22.15 -3.28
N ASN A 276 -18.11 21.45 -3.79
CA ASN A 276 -17.85 21.21 -5.21
C ASN A 276 -18.14 19.76 -5.60
N ASP A 277 -19.15 19.13 -5.01
CA ASP A 277 -19.66 17.87 -5.53
C ASP A 277 -20.33 18.13 -6.88
N PRO A 278 -19.77 17.63 -8.01
CA PRO A 278 -20.39 17.80 -9.32
C PRO A 278 -21.80 17.19 -9.37
N ILE A 279 -22.10 16.24 -8.46
CA ILE A 279 -23.41 15.61 -8.29
C ILE A 279 -24.45 16.60 -7.72
N VAL A 280 -24.06 17.45 -6.77
CA VAL A 280 -24.96 18.46 -6.17
C VAL A 280 -25.27 19.56 -7.18
N ASN A 281 -24.26 20.01 -7.95
CA ASN A 281 -24.48 20.96 -9.05
C ASN A 281 -25.28 20.36 -10.21
N LEU A 282 -25.13 19.07 -10.52
CA LEU A 282 -25.94 18.39 -11.53
C LEU A 282 -27.40 18.24 -11.11
N LEU A 283 -27.67 17.94 -9.84
CA LEU A 283 -29.03 17.85 -9.28
C LEU A 283 -29.73 19.22 -9.21
N ASN A 284 -28.99 20.29 -8.96
CA ASN A 284 -29.52 21.66 -8.95
C ASN A 284 -29.82 22.22 -10.35
N HIS A 285 -29.21 21.66 -11.41
CA HIS A 285 -29.41 22.09 -12.80
C HIS A 285 -30.43 21.25 -13.58
N LEU A 286 -31.04 20.22 -12.98
CA LEU A 286 -32.18 19.55 -13.61
C LEU A 286 -33.41 20.47 -13.56
N PRO A 287 -34.05 20.78 -14.71
CA PRO A 287 -35.28 21.55 -14.69
C PRO A 287 -36.32 20.80 -13.86
N ARG A 288 -36.88 21.47 -12.86
CA ARG A 288 -38.06 20.96 -12.15
C ARG A 288 -39.15 20.82 -13.20
N VAL A 289 -39.50 19.58 -13.51
CA VAL A 289 -40.69 19.27 -14.30
C VAL A 289 -41.87 19.71 -13.44
N VAL A 290 -42.47 20.84 -13.85
CA VAL A 290 -43.77 21.32 -13.38
C VAL A 290 -44.85 20.60 -14.16
#